data_AF-A0A5B6WB47-F1
#
_entry.id   AF-A0A5B6WB47-F1
#
_cell.length_a   1.000
_cell.length_b   1.000
_cell.length_c   1.000
_cell.angle_alpha   90.00
_cell.angle_beta   90.00
_cell.angle_gamma   90.00
#
_symmetry.space_group_name_H-M   'P 1'
#
loop_
_entity.id
_entity.type
_entity.pdbx_description
1 polymer ?
#
loop_
_entity_poly.entity_id
_entity_poly.type
_entity_poly.pdbx_seq_one_letter_code
_entity_poly.pdbx_strand_id
1 'polypeptide(L)' 'MQNPQMVFFMETKLSRVQMEEVRRRLGFTNGIEVDSEGSKGGLCLAWKGGVSVGLRSFSSRHIDVLAND' A
#
# COMPACT_ATOMS: atom_id res chain seq x y z
N MET A 1 -7.70 20.70 -1.59
CA MET A 1 -6.68 19.63 -1.57
C MET A 1 -7.26 18.46 -0.80
N GLN A 2 -7.16 17.23 -1.32
CA GLN A 2 -7.58 16.06 -0.55
C GLN A 2 -6.43 15.62 0.37
N ASN A 3 -6.75 15.22 1.59
CA ASN A 3 -5.78 14.75 2.59
C ASN A 3 -6.19 13.37 3.13
N PRO A 4 -6.16 12.32 2.28
CA PRO A 4 -6.63 11.00 2.68
C PRO A 4 -5.76 10.43 3.81
N GLN A 5 -6.40 9.66 4.70
CA GLN A 5 -5.72 8.89 5.74
C GLN A 5 -5.16 7.57 5.21
N MET A 6 -5.77 7.04 4.16
CA MET A 6 -5.42 5.77 3.52
C MET A 6 -5.61 5.87 2.00
N VAL A 7 -4.73 5.21 1.26
CA VAL A 7 -4.73 5.16 -0.21
C VAL A 7 -4.38 3.76 -0.67
N PHE A 8 -4.99 3.33 -1.78
CA PHE A 8 -4.69 2.06 -2.41
C PHE A 8 -4.20 2.30 -3.84
N PHE A 9 -3.01 1.78 -4.14
CA PHE A 9 -2.36 1.83 -5.45
C PHE A 9 -2.41 0.45 -6.10
N MET A 10 -2.73 0.41 -7.38
CA MET A 10 -2.73 -0.79 -8.22
C MET A 10 -1.81 -0.60 -9.42
N GLU A 11 -1.26 -1.70 -9.95
CA GLU A 11 -0.35 -1.70 -11.10
C GLU A 11 0.85 -0.77 -10.88
N THR A 12 1.47 -0.84 -9.70
CA THR A 12 2.61 0.02 -9.35
C THR A 12 3.81 -0.26 -10.26
N LYS A 13 3.98 -1.52 -10.71
CA LYS A 13 5.13 -1.98 -11.50
C LYS A 13 6.47 -1.66 -10.83
N LEU A 14 6.45 -1.59 -9.50
CA LEU A 14 7.59 -1.32 -8.64
C LEU A 14 7.83 -2.54 -7.75
N SER A 15 9.10 -2.76 -7.42
CA SER A 15 9.43 -3.60 -6.27
C SER A 15 8.89 -2.98 -4.98
N ARG A 16 8.67 -3.82 -3.97
CA ARG A 16 8.26 -3.41 -2.63
C ARG A 16 9.17 -2.33 -2.06
N VAL A 17 10.49 -2.44 -2.24
CA VAL A 17 11.46 -1.45 -1.73
C VAL A 17 11.25 -0.08 -2.38
N GLN A 18 11.07 -0.04 -3.70
CA GLN A 18 10.79 1.22 -4.40
C GLN A 18 9.43 1.79 -4.00
N MET A 19 8.42 0.94 -3.85
CA MET A 19 7.07 1.38 -3.48
C MET A 19 7.01 1.87 -2.02
N GLU A 20 7.78 1.27 -1.11
CA GLU A 20 7.95 1.77 0.26
C GLU A 20 8.51 3.20 0.25
N GLU A 21 9.56 3.46 -0.53
CA GLU A 21 10.15 4.79 -0.65
C GLU A 21 9.13 5.82 -1.18
N VAL A 22 8.37 5.45 -2.22
CA VAL A 22 7.32 6.30 -2.79
C VAL A 22 6.26 6.63 -1.74
N ARG A 23 5.69 5.65 -1.02
CA ARG A 23 4.65 5.95 -0.03
C ARG A 23 5.16 6.82 1.12
N ARG A 24 6.42 6.64 1.53
CA ARG A 24 7.03 7.45 2.59
C ARG A 24 7.21 8.90 2.13
N ARG A 25 7.63 9.12 0.89
CA ARG A 25 7.70 10.47 0.28
C ARG A 25 6.32 11.14 0.17
N LEU A 26 5.26 10.35 0.01
CA LEU A 26 3.87 10.83 0.01
C LEU A 26 3.28 11.06 1.42
N GLY A 27 4.04 10.82 2.49
CA GLY A 27 3.61 11.04 3.86
C GLY A 27 2.79 9.90 4.48
N PHE A 28 2.76 8.72 3.85
CA PHE A 28 2.13 7.52 4.41
C PHE A 28 3.19 6.67 5.11
N THR A 29 3.23 6.77 6.44
CA THR A 29 4.24 6.12 7.29
C THR A 29 4.08 4.61 7.36
N ASN A 30 2.87 4.10 7.14
CA ASN A 30 2.55 2.67 7.16
C ASN A 30 2.13 2.19 5.77
N GLY A 31 2.31 0.89 5.51
CA GLY A 31 1.87 0.28 4.27
C GLY A 31 2.04 -1.23 4.20
N ILE A 32 1.38 -1.83 3.22
CA ILE A 32 1.56 -3.20 2.75
C ILE A 32 1.82 -3.11 1.25
N GLU A 33 3.01 -3.51 0.82
CA GLU A 33 3.38 -3.56 -0.58
C GLU A 33 3.50 -5.01 -1.06
N VAL A 34 3.03 -5.23 -2.28
CA VAL A 34 3.18 -6.48 -3.01
C VAL A 34 4.04 -6.19 -4.22
N ASP A 35 5.10 -6.97 -4.42
CA ASP A 35 6.02 -6.84 -5.54
C ASP A 35 5.31 -6.97 -6.89
N SER A 36 5.81 -6.26 -7.90
CA SER A 36 5.44 -6.52 -9.28
C SER A 36 6.12 -7.78 -9.82
N GLU A 37 5.45 -8.46 -10.76
CA GLU A 37 6.03 -9.57 -11.52
C GLU A 37 6.51 -9.04 -12.87
N GLY A 38 7.78 -8.63 -12.92
CA GLY A 38 8.34 -7.91 -14.07
C GLY A 38 7.60 -6.58 -14.29
N SER A 39 6.93 -6.43 -15.43
CA SER A 39 6.19 -5.22 -15.81
C SER A 39 4.69 -5.27 -15.47
N LYS A 40 4.24 -6.27 -14.71
CA LYS A 40 2.82 -6.50 -14.38
C LYS A 40 2.58 -6.43 -12.88
N GLY A 41 1.40 -5.93 -12.50
CA GLY A 41 0.94 -5.95 -11.13
C GLY A 41 1.74 -5.01 -10.23
N GLY A 42 1.87 -5.43 -8.97
CA GLY A 42 2.32 -4.58 -7.88
C GLY A 42 1.15 -3.83 -7.26
N LEU A 43 1.04 -3.96 -5.94
CA LEU A 43 -0.03 -3.36 -5.15
C LEU A 43 0.58 -2.63 -3.97
N CYS A 44 -0.09 -1.57 -3.50
CA CYS A 44 0.27 -0.95 -2.24
C CYS A 44 -0.96 -0.38 -1.55
N LEU A 45 -1.24 -0.84 -0.33
CA LEU A 45 -2.12 -0.14 0.58
C LEU A 45 -1.25 0.69 1.53
N ALA A 46 -1.42 2.00 1.56
CA ALA A 46 -0.62 2.89 2.40
C ALA A 46 -1.53 3.77 3.26
N TRP A 47 -1.13 4.02 4.51
CA TRP A 47 -1.91 4.82 5.44
C TRP A 47 -1.03 5.62 6.40
N LYS A 48 -1.63 6.64 7.00
CA LYS A 48 -1.00 7.52 7.98
C LYS A 48 -1.06 6.91 9.39
N GLY A 49 -0.32 7.48 10.33
CA GLY A 49 -0.50 7.17 11.75
C GLY A 49 -1.94 7.49 12.19
N GLY A 50 -2.44 6.72 13.15
CA GLY A 50 -3.79 6.87 13.69
C GLY A 50 -4.85 5.96 13.09
N VAL A 51 -4.59 5.34 11.92
CA VAL A 51 -5.47 4.29 11.36
C VAL A 51 -4.97 2.92 11.79
N SER A 52 -5.85 2.09 12.35
CA SER A 52 -5.54 0.72 12.74
C SER A 52 -5.90 -0.23 11.59
N VAL A 53 -4.91 -0.93 11.05
CA VAL A 53 -5.08 -1.84 9.91
C VAL A 53 -4.61 -3.24 10.31
N GLY A 54 -5.52 -4.21 10.24
CA GLY A 54 -5.24 -5.63 10.45
C GLY A 54 -5.24 -6.38 9.12
N LEU A 55 -4.08 -6.92 8.72
CA LEU A 55 -3.95 -7.75 7.52
C LEU A 55 -4.64 -9.10 7.71
N ARG A 56 -5.56 -9.44 6.79
CA ARG A 56 -6.23 -10.75 6.75
C ARG A 56 -5.55 -11.71 5.78
N SER A 57 -5.32 -11.25 4.55
CA SER A 57 -4.61 -12.01 3.53
C SER A 57 -4.10 -11.08 2.43
N PHE A 58 -3.12 -11.56 1.66
CA PHE A 58 -2.69 -10.89 0.43
C PHE A 58 -2.19 -11.91 -0.59
N SER A 59 -2.16 -11.51 -1.85
CA SER A 59 -1.52 -12.25 -2.96
C SER A 59 -0.92 -11.25 -3.95
N SER A 60 -0.36 -11.74 -5.07
CA SER A 60 0.07 -10.86 -6.17
C SER A 60 -1.06 -10.01 -6.78
N ARG A 61 -2.33 -10.29 -6.44
CA ARG A 61 -3.52 -9.67 -7.04
C ARG A 61 -4.48 -9.03 -6.04
N HIS A 62 -4.28 -9.21 -4.74
CA HIS A 62 -5.15 -8.59 -3.73
C HIS A 62 -4.42 -8.27 -2.43
N ILE A 63 -4.98 -7.29 -1.70
CA ILE A 63 -4.68 -7.01 -0.30
C ILE A 63 -6.03 -6.94 0.41
N ASP A 64 -6.22 -7.79 1.42
CA ASP A 64 -7.43 -7.84 2.25
C ASP A 64 -7.09 -7.43 3.68
N VAL A 65 -7.77 -6.39 4.17
CA VAL A 65 -7.53 -5.82 5.50
C VAL A 65 -8.84 -5.52 6.22
N LEU A 66 -8.78 -5.57 7.55
CA LEU A 66 -9.73 -4.90 8.42
C LEU A 66 -9.16 -3.52 8.78
N ALA A 67 -9.84 -2.46 8.37
CA ALA A 67 -9.51 -1.09 8.75
C ALA A 67 -10.47 -0.62 9.84
N ASN A 68 -9.92 -0.14 10.95
CA ASN A 68 -10.66 0.48 12.04
C ASN A 68 -10.14 1.91 12.23
N ASP A 69 -11.07 2.82 12.49
CA ASP A 69 -10.79 4.20 12.90
C ASP A 69 -10.62 4.30 14.43
#